data_AF-A0A8X6IXH9-F1
#
_entry.id   AF-A0A8X6IXH9-F1
#
_cell.length_a   1.000
_cell.length_b   1.000
_cell.length_c   1.000
_cell.angle_alpha   90.00
_cell.angle_beta   90.00
_cell.angle_gamma   90.00
#
_symmetry.space_group_name_H-M   'P 1'
#
loop_
_entity.id
_entity.type
_entity.pdbx_description
1 polymer ?
#
loop_
_entity_poly.entity_id
_entity_poly.type
_entity_poly.pdbx_seq_one_letter_code
_entity_poly.pdbx_strand_id
1 'polypeptide(L)'
;MDSDRTFGGAINFVTKCKNELKWEDLSKDTVMDVGCGYNFYCSRAILHQFPNVGRLIALDKHPSMIMKRRLIKDELFESKILSNIVQCCAADIEIR
;
A
#
# COMPACT_ATOMS: atom_id res chain seq x y z
N MET A 1 19.03 8.99 -6.27
CA MET A 1 18.49 7.86 -5.50
C MET A 1 17.85 6.92 -6.49
N ASP A 2 18.42 5.73 -6.67
CA ASP A 2 18.02 4.75 -7.68
C ASP A 2 16.54 4.41 -7.58
N SER A 3 15.80 4.73 -8.64
CA SER A 3 14.43 4.26 -8.90
C SER A 3 14.35 2.73 -9.03
N ASP A 4 15.51 2.06 -9.09
CA ASP A 4 15.66 0.63 -9.29
C ASP A 4 15.92 -0.22 -8.03
N ARG A 5 15.87 0.37 -6.82
CA ARG A 5 15.46 -0.38 -5.63
C ARG A 5 13.94 -0.62 -5.73
N THR A 6 13.63 -1.46 -6.71
CA THR A 6 12.44 -1.44 -7.56
C THR A 6 11.22 -2.00 -6.86
N PHE A 7 10.06 -1.61 -7.36
CA PHE A 7 8.80 -2.33 -7.24
C PHE A 7 8.95 -3.88 -7.34
N GLY A 8 9.90 -4.39 -8.14
CA GLY A 8 10.23 -5.83 -8.21
C GLY A 8 10.71 -6.45 -6.89
N GLY A 9 11.47 -5.71 -6.09
CA GLY A 9 11.87 -6.16 -4.74
C GLY A 9 10.67 -6.31 -3.81
N ALA A 10 9.72 -5.38 -3.86
CA ALA A 10 8.48 -5.45 -3.10
C ALA A 10 7.59 -6.62 -3.54
N ILE A 11 7.50 -6.88 -4.86
CA ILE A 11 6.77 -8.04 -5.40
C ILE A 11 7.37 -9.35 -4.89
N ASN A 12 8.70 -9.48 -4.90
CA ASN A 12 9.38 -10.68 -4.39
C ASN A 12 9.14 -10.87 -2.89
N PHE A 13 9.20 -9.79 -2.10
CA PHE A 13 8.90 -9.83 -0.67
C PHE A 13 7.47 -10.29 -0.40
N VAL A 14 6.47 -9.67 -1.05
CA VAL A 14 5.06 -10.05 -0.88
C VAL A 14 4.81 -11.49 -1.32
N THR A 15 5.45 -11.94 -2.41
CA THR A 15 5.35 -13.33 -2.89
C THR A 15 5.92 -14.31 -1.87
N LYS A 16 7.06 -13.98 -1.24
CA LYS A 16 7.64 -14.79 -0.18
C LYS A 16 6.69 -14.87 1.02
N CYS A 17 6.18 -13.73 1.50
CA CYS A 17 5.21 -13.69 2.60
C CYS A 17 3.94 -14.49 2.28
N LYS A 18 3.42 -14.36 1.06
CA LYS A 18 2.27 -15.13 0.59
C LYS A 18 2.48 -16.63 0.77
N ASN A 19 3.65 -17.14 0.39
CA ASN A 19 3.95 -18.57 0.45
C ASN A 19 4.23 -19.04 1.87
N GLU A 20 5.00 -18.28 2.65
CA GLU A 20 5.40 -18.67 4.01
C GLU A 20 4.25 -18.54 5.02
N LEU A 21 3.43 -17.49 4.87
CA LEU A 21 2.29 -17.20 5.76
C LEU A 21 0.97 -17.75 5.22
N LYS A 22 0.99 -18.40 4.05
CA LYS A 22 -0.18 -18.98 3.38
C LYS A 22 -1.30 -17.96 3.17
N TRP A 23 -0.96 -16.78 2.66
CA TRP A 23 -1.97 -15.79 2.27
C TRP A 23 -2.62 -16.20 0.95
N GLU A 24 -3.94 -16.26 0.91
CA GLU A 24 -4.68 -16.76 -0.25
C GLU A 24 -5.66 -15.71 -0.78
N ASP A 25 -6.83 -15.63 -0.16
CA ASP A 25 -7.87 -14.66 -0.50
C ASP A 25 -7.95 -13.56 0.55
N LEU A 26 -7.50 -12.36 0.18
CA LEU A 26 -7.56 -11.18 1.05
C LEU A 26 -8.82 -10.33 0.81
N SER A 27 -9.83 -10.84 0.09
CA SER A 27 -10.99 -10.04 -0.34
C SER A 27 -11.86 -9.49 0.78
N LYS A 28 -11.78 -10.09 1.96
CA LYS A 28 -12.47 -9.65 3.19
C LYS A 28 -11.53 -9.05 4.22
N ASP A 29 -10.23 -9.03 3.93
CA ASP A 29 -9.20 -8.63 4.88
C ASP A 29 -8.83 -7.16 4.75
N THR A 30 -8.35 -6.61 5.88
CA THR A 30 -7.68 -5.31 5.93
C THR A 30 -6.19 -5.52 6.08
N VAL A 31 -5.42 -5.06 5.10
CA VAL A 31 -3.95 -5.08 5.12
C VAL A 31 -3.44 -3.70 5.49
N MET A 32 -2.40 -3.63 6.32
CA MET A 32 -1.81 -2.37 6.75
C MET A 32 -0.32 -2.32 6.39
N ASP A 33 0.07 -1.32 5.61
CA ASP A 33 1.44 -1.03 5.19
C ASP A 33 2.00 0.10 6.08
N VAL A 34 2.69 -0.30 7.16
CA VAL A 34 3.25 0.62 8.17
C VAL A 34 4.67 1.03 7.76
N GLY A 35 4.92 2.33 7.68
CA GLY A 35 6.15 2.86 7.10
C GLY A 35 6.13 2.74 5.58
N CYS A 36 4.99 3.04 4.95
CA CYS A 36 4.74 2.80 3.53
C CYS A 36 5.72 3.55 2.61
N GLY A 37 6.38 4.59 3.13
CA GLY A 37 7.36 5.38 2.41
C GLY A 37 6.76 6.04 1.16
N TYR A 38 7.66 6.47 0.28
CA TYR A 38 7.27 7.13 -0.96
C TYR A 38 6.64 6.13 -1.95
N ASN A 39 5.64 6.56 -2.71
CA ASN A 39 4.97 5.78 -3.78
C ASN A 39 4.30 4.46 -3.36
N PHE A 40 4.22 4.14 -2.06
CA PHE A 40 3.49 2.99 -1.55
C PHE A 40 3.95 1.66 -2.20
N TYR A 41 5.26 1.41 -2.31
CA TYR A 41 5.79 0.28 -3.09
C TYR A 41 5.26 -1.09 -2.62
N CYS A 42 5.21 -1.32 -1.31
CA CYS A 42 4.69 -2.56 -0.71
C CYS A 42 3.17 -2.68 -0.94
N SER A 43 2.42 -1.63 -0.65
CA SER A 43 0.99 -1.56 -0.97
C SER A 43 0.67 -1.89 -2.43
N ARG A 44 1.43 -1.33 -3.39
CA ARG A 44 1.26 -1.64 -4.81
C ARG A 44 1.58 -3.11 -5.11
N ALA A 45 2.57 -3.69 -4.44
CA ALA A 45 2.91 -5.10 -4.60
C ALA A 45 1.81 -6.03 -4.03
N ILE A 46 1.20 -5.66 -2.91
CA ILE A 46 0.02 -6.35 -2.35
C ILE A 46 -1.13 -6.32 -3.36
N LEU A 47 -1.44 -5.14 -3.91
CA LEU A 47 -2.52 -5.00 -4.91
C LEU A 47 -2.26 -5.77 -6.20
N HIS A 48 -0.99 -5.89 -6.61
CA HIS A 48 -0.62 -6.71 -7.75
C HIS A 48 -0.86 -8.21 -7.50
N GLN A 49 -0.59 -8.71 -6.29
CA GLN A 49 -0.74 -10.12 -5.93
C GLN A 49 -2.17 -10.48 -5.47
N PHE A 50 -2.89 -9.52 -4.90
CA PHE A 50 -4.23 -9.65 -4.33
C PHE A 50 -5.11 -8.49 -4.81
N PRO A 51 -5.52 -8.49 -6.09
CA PRO A 51 -6.25 -7.37 -6.70
C PRO A 51 -7.62 -7.10 -6.07
N ASN A 52 -8.18 -8.07 -5.36
CA ASN A 52 -9.48 -7.97 -4.70
C ASN A 52 -9.37 -7.68 -3.20
N VAL A 53 -8.19 -7.36 -2.66
CA VAL A 53 -8.00 -7.09 -1.22
C VAL A 53 -9.08 -6.14 -0.69
N GLY A 54 -9.72 -6.51 0.43
CA GLY A 54 -10.90 -5.81 0.94
C GLY A 54 -10.60 -4.36 1.33
N ARG A 55 -9.48 -4.14 2.03
CA ARG A 55 -8.98 -2.79 2.34
C ARG A 55 -7.46 -2.82 2.48
N LEU A 56 -6.81 -1.72 2.10
CA LEU A 56 -5.38 -1.52 2.29
C LEU A 56 -5.18 -0.20 3.03
N ILE A 57 -4.41 -0.14 4.10
CA ILE A 57 -4.18 1.10 4.85
C ILE A 57 -2.70 1.39 4.80
N ALA A 58 -2.32 2.52 4.21
CA ALA A 58 -0.92 2.92 4.12
C ALA A 58 -0.65 4.02 5.13
N LEU A 59 0.31 3.75 6.03
CA LEU A 59 0.65 4.63 7.14
C LEU A 59 2.12 5.01 7.07
N ASP A 60 2.41 6.27 7.30
CA ASP A 60 3.78 6.76 7.49
C ASP A 60 3.79 7.87 8.54
N LYS A 61 4.90 7.96 9.27
CA LYS A 61 5.12 9.03 10.26
C LYS A 61 5.33 10.39 9.60
N HIS A 62 5.79 10.42 8.35
CA HIS A 62 6.06 11.67 7.64
C HIS A 62 4.93 11.97 6.64
N PRO A 63 4.18 13.07 6.83
CA PRO A 63 3.10 13.45 5.91
C PRO A 63 3.53 13.57 4.45
N SER A 64 4.80 13.91 4.20
CA SER A 64 5.38 14.02 2.86
C SER A 64 5.40 12.69 2.08
N MET A 65 5.33 11.55 2.77
CA MET A 65 5.24 10.23 2.15
C MET A 65 3.85 9.96 1.57
N ILE A 66 2.81 10.57 2.16
CA ILE A 66 1.41 10.34 1.83
C ILE A 66 0.86 11.45 0.91
N MET A 67 1.24 12.72 1.13
CA MET A 67 0.65 13.89 0.47
C MET A 67 0.92 13.99 -1.04
N LYS A 68 1.95 13.34 -1.58
CA LYS A 68 2.40 13.58 -2.97
C LYS A 68 1.54 12.95 -4.07
N ARG A 69 0.54 12.11 -3.76
CA ARG A 69 -0.28 11.44 -4.78
C ARG A 69 -1.66 12.04 -5.06
N ARG A 70 -2.11 13.07 -4.32
CA ARG A 70 -3.34 13.81 -4.71
C ARG A 70 -3.23 14.51 -6.09
N LEU A 71 -2.06 14.48 -6.74
CA LEU A 71 -1.75 15.24 -7.95
C LEU A 71 -1.39 14.40 -9.20
N ILE A 72 -1.35 13.06 -9.13
CA ILE A 72 -1.04 12.23 -10.31
C ILE A 72 -2.32 11.50 -10.74
N LYS A 73 -2.98 12.04 -11.76
CA LYS A 73 -4.06 11.37 -12.50
C LYS A 73 -3.42 10.39 -13.50
N ASP A 74 -3.40 9.10 -13.17
CA ASP A 74 -3.32 8.05 -14.18
C ASP A 74 -4.55 7.14 -14.03
N GLU A 75 -5.44 7.24 -15.01
CA GLU A 75 -6.84 6.83 -14.97
C GLU A 75 -7.02 5.35 -15.27
N LEU A 76 -7.19 4.53 -14.22
CA LEU A 76 -8.19 3.46 -14.04
C LEU A 76 -7.73 2.53 -12.91
N PHE A 77 -6.44 2.15 -12.94
CA PHE A 77 -5.81 1.28 -11.94
C PHE A 77 -5.61 2.01 -10.60
N GLU A 78 -5.21 3.28 -10.65
CA GLU A 78 -5.06 4.12 -9.45
C GLU A 78 -6.40 4.38 -8.73
N SER A 79 -7.53 4.38 -9.44
CA SER A 79 -8.84 4.74 -8.85
C SER A 79 -9.31 3.74 -7.78
N LYS A 80 -9.16 2.43 -8.03
CA LYS A 80 -9.46 1.36 -7.05
C LYS A 80 -8.44 1.31 -5.92
N ILE A 81 -7.18 1.59 -6.24
CA ILE A 81 -6.08 1.60 -5.28
C ILE A 81 -6.28 2.75 -4.28
N LEU A 82 -6.55 3.96 -4.79
CA LEU A 82 -6.76 5.15 -3.96
C LEU A 82 -8.10 5.10 -3.21
N SER A 83 -9.14 4.45 -3.73
CA SER A 83 -10.40 4.27 -3.00
C SER A 83 -10.27 3.31 -1.81
N ASN A 84 -9.35 2.34 -1.90
CA ASN A 84 -9.13 1.35 -0.86
C ASN A 84 -8.05 1.75 0.13
N ILE A 85 -7.22 2.75 -0.20
CA ILE A 85 -6.16 3.30 0.67
C ILE A 85 -6.72 4.40 1.58
N VAL A 86 -6.90 4.07 2.86
CA VAL A 86 -7.06 5.10 3.89
C VAL A 86 -5.68 5.69 4.20
N GLN A 87 -5.53 6.97 3.89
CA GLN A 87 -4.34 7.76 4.15
C GLN A 87 -4.46 8.39 5.54
N CYS A 88 -3.76 7.86 6.53
CA CYS A 88 -3.61 8.54 7.82
C CYS A 88 -2.19 9.07 7.95
N CYS A 89 -2.04 10.39 7.87
CA CYS A 89 -0.89 11.05 8.45
C CYS A 89 -1.01 10.86 9.97
N ALA A 90 -0.02 10.25 10.61
CA ALA A 90 0.02 10.22 12.07
C ALA A 90 0.28 11.64 12.61
N ALA A 91 -0.80 12.40 12.78
CA ALA A 91 -0.93 13.52 13.69
C ALA A 91 -2.35 13.40 14.28
N ASP A 92 -2.41 12.88 15.50
CA ASP A 92 -3.56 12.73 16.40
C ASP A 92 -4.83 12.05 15.84
N ILE A 93 -4.95 10.76 16.12
CA ILE A 93 -6.25 10.11 16.27
C ILE A 93 -6.45 9.86 17.78
N GLU A 94 -7.05 10.83 18.47
CA GLU A 94 -7.70 10.56 19.75
C GLU A 94 -8.91 9.65 19.47
N ILE A 95 -8.86 8.42 19.99
CA ILE A 95 -10.04 7.57 20.09
C ILE A 95 -10.68 7.88 21.45
N ARG A 96 -11.82 8.57 21.44
CA ARG A 96 -12.76 8.60 22.57
C ARG A 96 -13.80 7.49 22.40
#